data_AF-A0A7Y0SDL5-F1
#
_entry.id   AF-A0A7Y0SDL5-F1
#
_cell.length_a   1.000
_cell.length_b   1.000
_cell.length_c   1.000
_cell.angle_alpha   90.00
_cell.angle_beta   90.00
_cell.angle_gamma   90.00
#
_symmetry.space_group_name_H-M   'P 1'
#
loop_
_entity.id
_entity.type
_entity.pdbx_description
1 polymer ?
#
loop_
_entity_poly.entity_id
_entity_poly.type
_entity_poly.pdbx_seq_one_letter_code
_entity_poly.pdbx_strand_id
1 'polypeptide(L)'
;EGSDSVVKYQLDATADPVAGLTSHGEPVVLTETTNGDGSFTYTATADGNAVVELVVKSDGSYTFTLQGPLDHAVNSDSLQIDFPIIATDFDG
;
A
#
# COMPACT_ATOMS: atom_id res chain seq x y z
N GLU A 1 12.16 31.31 9.42
CA GLU A 1 12.13 29.88 9.78
C GLU A 1 10.68 29.44 9.59
N GLY A 2 10.33 29.02 8.37
CA GLY A 2 8.99 28.54 8.03
C GLY A 2 9.07 27.02 8.06
N SER A 3 8.66 26.42 9.18
CA SER A 3 8.61 24.97 9.35
C SER A 3 7.26 24.50 8.82
N ASP A 4 7.13 24.37 7.50
CA ASP A 4 5.92 23.81 6.91
C ASP A 4 5.89 22.31 7.19
N SER A 5 4.84 21.86 7.86
CA SER A 5 4.69 20.47 8.29
C SER A 5 4.00 19.67 7.18
N VAL A 6 4.47 18.45 6.91
CA VAL A 6 3.79 17.55 5.97
C VAL A 6 2.42 17.20 6.53
N VAL A 7 1.39 17.33 5.68
CA VAL A 7 -0.01 17.21 6.10
C VAL A 7 -0.52 15.79 5.92
N LYS A 8 -0.07 15.09 4.87
CA LYS A 8 -0.62 13.78 4.51
C LYS A 8 0.33 12.94 3.66
N TYR A 9 0.45 11.66 3.98
CA TYR A 9 1.06 10.63 3.13
C TYR A 9 -0.03 9.64 2.71
N GLN A 10 -0.25 9.50 1.41
CA GLN A 10 -1.25 8.60 0.85
C GLN A 10 -0.67 7.85 -0.36
N LEU A 11 -1.10 6.62 -0.58
CA LEU A 11 -0.78 5.89 -1.79
C LEU A 11 -1.39 6.61 -2.99
N ASP A 12 -0.66 6.66 -4.10
CA ASP A 12 -1.21 7.10 -5.37
C ASP A 12 -2.23 6.07 -5.87
N ALA A 13 -3.50 6.35 -5.61
CA ALA A 13 -4.62 5.51 -6.02
C ALA A 13 -4.75 5.35 -7.54
N THR A 14 -4.02 6.14 -8.35
CA THR A 14 -4.01 6.01 -9.82
C THR A 14 -3.03 4.96 -10.32
N ALA A 15 -2.08 4.52 -9.48
CA ALA A 15 -1.01 3.61 -9.87
C ALA A 15 -1.37 2.12 -9.82
N ASP A 16 -2.51 1.75 -9.21
CA ASP A 16 -2.97 0.37 -8.97
C ASP A 16 -1.82 -0.62 -8.73
N PRO A 17 -1.14 -0.55 -7.57
CA PRO A 17 0.10 -1.29 -7.33
C PRO A 17 -0.11 -2.81 -7.26
N VAL A 18 -1.34 -3.29 -7.19
CA VAL A 18 -1.67 -4.73 -7.17
C VAL A 18 -2.17 -5.24 -8.52
N ALA A 19 -2.18 -4.41 -9.56
CA ALA A 19 -2.61 -4.80 -10.89
C ALA A 19 -1.83 -6.02 -11.40
N GLY A 20 -2.56 -7.07 -11.75
CA GLY A 20 -1.97 -8.31 -12.27
C GLY A 20 -1.32 -9.21 -11.20
N LEU A 21 -1.34 -8.82 -9.93
CA LEU A 21 -0.94 -9.70 -8.85
C LEU A 21 -2.00 -10.76 -8.60
N THR A 22 -1.54 -11.97 -8.27
CA THR A 22 -2.39 -13.10 -7.92
C THR A 22 -1.86 -13.79 -6.66
N SER A 23 -2.75 -14.46 -5.95
CA SER A 23 -2.41 -15.35 -4.84
C SER A 23 -3.16 -16.66 -5.05
N HIS A 24 -2.43 -17.76 -5.23
CA HIS A 24 -3.01 -19.06 -5.57
C HIS A 24 -3.89 -19.03 -6.84
N GLY A 25 -3.56 -18.17 -7.80
CA GLY A 25 -4.30 -17.96 -9.04
C GLY A 25 -5.46 -16.97 -8.93
N GLU A 26 -5.79 -16.49 -7.74
CA GLU A 26 -6.89 -15.55 -7.51
C GLU A 26 -6.39 -14.09 -7.58
N PRO A 27 -7.14 -13.18 -8.23
CA PRO A 27 -6.71 -11.79 -8.38
C PRO A 27 -6.67 -11.08 -7.03
N VAL A 28 -5.61 -10.30 -6.82
CA VAL A 28 -5.46 -9.47 -5.64
C VAL A 28 -6.19 -8.13 -5.86
N VAL A 29 -7.00 -7.74 -4.87
CA VAL A 29 -7.73 -6.47 -4.87
C VAL A 29 -7.32 -5.64 -3.66
N LEU A 30 -6.93 -4.39 -3.90
CA LEU A 30 -6.53 -3.45 -2.86
C LEU A 30 -7.72 -2.60 -2.41
N THR A 31 -7.88 -2.47 -1.09
CA THR A 31 -8.85 -1.57 -0.47
C THR A 31 -8.14 -0.60 0.48
N GLU A 32 -8.40 0.70 0.33
CA GLU A 32 -7.93 1.73 1.25
C GLU A 32 -8.95 1.95 2.38
N THR A 33 -8.45 2.09 3.61
CA THR A 33 -9.19 2.55 4.77
C THR A 33 -8.49 3.77 5.36
N THR A 34 -9.22 4.89 5.50
CA THR A 34 -8.75 6.06 6.25
C THR A 34 -8.97 5.84 7.74
N ASN A 35 -7.93 5.96 8.54
CA ASN A 35 -8.00 5.83 9.99
C ASN A 35 -8.23 7.20 10.65
N GLY A 36 -8.86 7.22 11.83
CA GLY A 36 -9.17 8.45 12.56
C GLY A 36 -7.94 9.21 13.10
N ASP A 37 -6.76 8.58 13.08
CA ASP A 37 -5.48 9.16 13.50
C ASP A 37 -4.70 9.81 12.34
N GLY A 38 -5.30 9.86 11.13
CA GLY A 38 -4.68 10.40 9.93
C GLY A 38 -3.79 9.42 9.17
N SER A 39 -3.67 8.17 9.62
CA SER A 39 -3.02 7.09 8.86
C SER A 39 -3.96 6.47 7.83
N PHE A 40 -3.37 5.77 6.86
CA PHE A 40 -4.05 5.00 5.84
C PHE A 40 -3.66 3.53 5.94
N THR A 41 -4.64 2.64 5.92
CA THR A 41 -4.42 1.19 5.81
C THR A 41 -4.85 0.72 4.43
N TYR A 42 -3.95 0.07 3.71
CA TYR A 42 -4.21 -0.57 2.42
C TYR A 42 -4.16 -2.08 2.61
N THR A 43 -5.29 -2.73 2.47
CA THR A 43 -5.41 -4.19 2.59
C THR A 43 -5.61 -4.77 1.19
N ALA A 44 -4.70 -5.63 0.76
CA ALA A 44 -4.84 -6.39 -0.45
C ALA A 44 -5.41 -7.77 -0.12
N THR A 45 -6.48 -8.17 -0.81
CA THR A 45 -7.19 -9.43 -0.56
C THR A 45 -7.27 -10.28 -1.82
N ALA A 46 -7.19 -11.60 -1.67
CA ALA A 46 -7.44 -12.59 -2.70
C ALA A 46 -8.41 -13.63 -2.14
N ASP A 47 -9.50 -13.93 -2.86
CA ASP A 47 -10.59 -14.80 -2.39
C ASP A 47 -11.10 -14.44 -0.98
N GLY A 48 -11.17 -13.14 -0.67
CA GLY A 48 -11.61 -12.62 0.64
C GLY A 48 -10.58 -12.76 1.78
N ASN A 49 -9.40 -13.33 1.52
CA ASN A 49 -8.32 -13.43 2.51
C ASN A 49 -7.31 -12.31 2.31
N ALA A 50 -6.87 -11.67 3.40
CA ALA A 50 -5.82 -10.67 3.34
C ALA A 50 -4.48 -11.33 2.99
N VAL A 51 -3.82 -10.81 1.96
CA VAL A 51 -2.50 -11.27 1.50
C VAL A 51 -1.41 -10.24 1.78
N VAL A 52 -1.76 -8.95 1.73
CA VAL A 52 -0.86 -7.83 2.02
C VAL A 52 -1.58 -6.80 2.86
N GLU A 53 -0.87 -6.20 3.80
CA GLU A 53 -1.30 -5.00 4.50
C GLU A 53 -0.17 -3.97 4.51
N LEU A 54 -0.48 -2.76 4.06
CA LEU A 54 0.39 -1.60 4.12
C LEU A 54 -0.29 -0.53 4.99
N VAL A 55 0.36 -0.13 6.06
CA VAL A 55 -0.07 1.01 6.89
C VAL A 55 0.87 2.17 6.65
N VAL A 56 0.35 3.32 6.26
CA VAL A 56 1.10 4.57 6.07
C VAL A 56 0.63 5.56 7.12
N LYS A 57 1.50 5.97 8.03
CA LYS A 57 1.20 6.93 9.09
C LYS A 57 1.33 8.37 8.60
N SER A 58 0.71 9.28 9.33
CA SER A 58 0.76 10.72 9.05
C SER A 58 2.16 11.33 9.18
N ASP A 59 3.07 10.68 9.91
CA ASP A 59 4.49 11.07 10.00
C ASP A 59 5.36 10.53 8.85
N GLY A 60 4.76 9.83 7.89
CA GLY A 60 5.45 9.23 6.75
C GLY A 60 6.10 7.88 7.03
N SER A 61 6.08 7.41 8.28
CA SER A 61 6.48 6.04 8.59
C SER A 61 5.45 5.06 8.04
N TYR A 62 5.92 3.90 7.58
CA TYR A 62 5.04 2.86 7.05
C TYR A 62 5.39 1.49 7.59
N THR A 63 4.42 0.58 7.56
CA THR A 63 4.59 -0.83 7.91
C THR A 63 3.99 -1.66 6.80
N PHE A 64 4.79 -2.57 6.24
CA PHE A 64 4.35 -3.53 5.24
C PHE A 64 4.37 -4.93 5.85
N THR A 65 3.25 -5.63 5.73
CA THR A 65 3.07 -7.00 6.21
C THR A 65 2.59 -7.87 5.07
N LEU A 66 3.35 -8.92 4.75
CA LEU A 66 2.92 -9.99 3.86
C LEU A 66 2.21 -11.06 4.71
N GLN A 67 0.90 -11.18 4.58
CA GLN A 67 0.05 -12.08 5.36
C GLN A 67 -0.15 -13.44 4.67
N GLY A 68 -0.07 -13.47 3.34
CA GLY A 68 -0.22 -14.67 2.53
C GLY A 68 0.76 -14.69 1.35
N PRO A 69 0.89 -15.83 0.66
CA PRO A 69 1.79 -15.92 -0.49
C PRO A 69 1.26 -15.09 -1.67
N LEU A 70 2.17 -14.56 -2.46
CA LEU A 70 1.88 -13.98 -3.78
C LEU A 70 2.53 -14.84 -4.85
N ASP A 71 1.80 -15.07 -5.93
CA ASP A 71 2.31 -15.81 -7.07
C ASP A 71 3.36 -14.98 -7.80
N HIS A 72 4.45 -15.65 -8.18
CA HIS A 72 5.59 -15.04 -8.85
C HIS A 72 6.03 -15.90 -10.03
N ALA A 73 6.87 -15.34 -10.90
CA ALA A 73 7.32 -16.02 -12.11
C ALA A 73 7.98 -17.37 -11.79
N VAL A 74 7.71 -18.37 -12.63
CA VAL A 74 8.30 -19.71 -12.48
C VAL A 74 9.84 -19.61 -12.53
N ASN A 75 10.52 -20.15 -11.52
CA ASN A 75 11.97 -20.04 -11.29
C ASN A 75 12.46 -18.66 -10.82
N SER A 76 11.58 -17.82 -10.29
CA SER A 76 11.92 -16.68 -9.45
C SER A 76 11.49 -16.99 -8.02
N ASP A 77 12.19 -16.42 -7.03
CA ASP A 77 11.71 -16.36 -5.64
C ASP A 77 11.47 -14.90 -5.21
N SER A 78 11.56 -13.97 -6.17
CA SER A 78 11.38 -12.54 -5.95
C SER A 78 10.23 -11.99 -6.79
N LEU A 79 9.50 -11.07 -6.17
CA LEU A 79 8.45 -10.27 -6.77
C LEU A 79 8.63 -8.83 -6.29
N GLN A 80 8.79 -7.90 -7.23
CA GLN A 80 8.84 -6.47 -6.92
C GLN A 80 7.42 -5.90 -7.04
N ILE A 81 7.02 -5.12 -6.02
CA ILE A 81 5.74 -4.42 -5.98
C ILE A 81 6.04 -2.99 -5.55
N ASP A 82 5.67 -2.03 -6.39
CA ASP A 82 5.94 -0.62 -6.16
C ASP A 82 4.69 0.05 -5.59
N PHE A 83 4.81 0.62 -4.39
CA PHE A 83 3.75 1.39 -3.73
C PHE A 83 4.10 2.89 -3.76
N PRO A 84 3.72 3.63 -4.83
CA PRO A 84 4.01 5.04 -4.92
C PRO A 84 3.22 5.84 -3.88
N ILE A 85 3.93 6.60 -3.04
CA ILE A 85 3.33 7.46 -2.02
C ILE A 85 3.42 8.92 -2.47
N ILE A 86 2.29 9.63 -2.38
CA ILE A 86 2.19 11.08 -2.54
C ILE A 86 2.22 11.71 -1.15
N ALA A 87 3.18 12.60 -0.93
CA ALA A 87 3.21 13.49 0.23
C ALA A 87 2.59 14.84 -0.17
N THR A 88 1.61 15.33 0.59
CA THR A 88 1.04 16.67 0.43
C THR A 88 1.55 17.56 1.57
N ASP A 89 2.28 18.63 1.23
CA ASP A 89 2.64 19.68 2.18
C ASP A 89 1.58 20.80 2.17
N PHE A 90 1.68 21.70 3.14
CA PHE A 90 0.90 22.93 3.13
C PHE A 90 1.50 23.82 2.03
N ASP A 91 0.74 24.10 0.97
CA ASP A 91 1.12 25.16 0.04
C ASP A 91 1.10 26.49 0.82
N GLY A 92 2.29 27.06 1.01
CA GLY A 92 2.51 28.26 1.83
C GLY A 92 1.75 29.51 1.41
#